data_AF-A0A0Q7BK32-F1
#
_entry.id   AF-A0A0Q7BK32-F1
#
_cell.length_a   1.000
_cell.length_b   1.000
_cell.length_c   1.000
_cell.angle_alpha   90.00
_cell.angle_beta   90.00
_cell.angle_gamma   90.00
#
_symmetry.space_group_name_H-M   'P 1'
#
loop_
_entity.id
_entity.type
_entity.pdbx_description
1 polymer ?
#
loop_
_entity_poly.entity_id
_entity_poly.type
_entity_poly.pdbx_seq_one_letter_code
_entity_poly.pdbx_strand_id
1 'polypeptide(L)'
;MSGSYWRNVHAEGLAVPSDRPLHELTAELTRMLGDPDPALRDGTAYPALMTWIERGVYDDLLAGLGDGMAAGLLVGIGERDTDSVFRRSFSALVLGECIARDNRRPLLPGGKILEWGDRLTTWLLRERDLRGFVPGKGWAHAVSHAADTMAILAHSPHLATPELTVLLDVIADRLLLPVDRLFSSGEADRLAFATVAILRRNVVPLRVLEPWIARIAAAAGTRSTYDDRDPYLAGGNAEAFLRALYLQLSLGARPPQVRSDLLLVVVDALKGTNHAYLVTTGE
;
A
#
# COMPACT_ATOMS: atom_id res chain seq x y z
N MET A 1 0.45 32.15 7.11
CA MET A 1 1.65 32.56 6.35
C MET A 1 2.27 31.44 5.52
N SER A 2 2.13 30.15 5.87
CA SER A 2 2.71 29.04 5.08
C SER A 2 2.08 28.82 3.70
N GLY A 3 0.76 29.01 3.55
CA GLY A 3 0.08 28.70 2.28
C GLY A 3 0.47 29.58 1.09
N SER A 4 0.88 30.84 1.29
CA SER A 4 1.44 31.67 0.20
C SER A 4 2.88 31.31 -0.12
N TYR A 5 3.67 30.96 0.90
CA TYR A 5 5.06 30.55 0.74
C TYR A 5 5.17 29.29 -0.13
N TRP A 6 4.50 28.20 0.25
CA TRP A 6 4.60 26.95 -0.49
C TRP A 6 4.00 27.02 -1.90
N ARG A 7 2.97 27.86 -2.12
CA ARG A 7 2.47 28.14 -3.48
C ARG A 7 3.54 28.77 -4.37
N ASN A 8 4.36 29.67 -3.83
CA ASN A 8 5.49 30.24 -4.58
C ASN A 8 6.55 29.18 -4.87
N VAL A 9 6.90 28.34 -3.88
CA VAL A 9 7.82 27.21 -4.07
C VAL A 9 7.34 26.27 -5.18
N HIS A 10 6.03 25.99 -5.24
CA HIS A 10 5.42 25.24 -6.34
C HIS A 10 5.54 25.95 -7.68
N ALA A 11 5.25 27.25 -7.74
CA ALA A 11 5.35 28.05 -8.97
C ALA A 11 6.78 28.12 -9.51
N GLU A 12 7.78 28.04 -8.63
CA GLU A 12 9.21 28.00 -8.96
C GLU A 12 9.71 26.56 -9.23
N GLY A 13 8.81 25.60 -9.44
CA GLY A 13 9.17 24.23 -9.84
C GLY A 13 9.73 23.38 -8.69
N LEU A 14 9.33 23.67 -7.45
CA LEU A 14 9.75 22.96 -6.24
C LEU A 14 11.28 22.96 -6.05
N ALA A 15 11.95 24.06 -6.40
CA ALA A 15 13.33 24.28 -5.98
C ALA A 15 13.40 24.30 -4.45
N VAL A 16 14.49 23.78 -3.87
CA VAL A 16 14.69 23.83 -2.41
C VAL A 16 14.93 25.29 -2.02
N PRO A 17 14.07 25.89 -1.18
CA PRO A 17 14.27 27.26 -0.75
C PRO A 17 15.58 27.42 0.04
N SER A 18 16.29 28.52 -0.20
CA SER A 18 17.55 28.84 0.48
C SER A 18 17.38 29.78 1.68
N ASP A 19 16.14 30.17 2.01
CA ASP A 19 15.83 31.11 3.08
C ASP A 19 15.94 30.50 4.47
N ARG A 20 15.97 29.16 4.57
CA ARG A 20 16.13 28.42 5.83
C ARG A 20 16.69 27.01 5.60
N PRO A 21 17.23 26.35 6.64
CA PRO A 21 17.82 25.02 6.51
C PRO A 21 16.83 23.94 6.05
N LEU A 22 17.34 22.95 5.29
CA LEU A 22 16.54 21.82 4.79
C LEU A 22 15.79 21.05 5.89
N HIS A 23 16.39 20.90 7.07
CA HIS A 23 15.74 20.16 8.17
C HIS A 23 14.49 20.88 8.70
N GLU A 24 14.46 22.22 8.69
CA GLU A 24 13.30 23.00 9.09
C GLU A 24 12.17 22.87 8.06
N LEU A 25 12.51 22.96 6.77
CA LEU A 25 11.58 22.73 5.66
C LEU A 25 10.98 21.32 5.73
N THR A 26 11.84 20.33 5.97
CA THR A 26 11.44 18.92 6.09
C THR A 26 10.51 18.70 7.28
N ALA A 27 10.79 19.33 8.43
CA ALA A 27 9.94 19.24 9.61
C ALA A 27 8.55 19.87 9.36
N GLU A 28 8.50 21.02 8.69
CA GLU A 28 7.24 21.67 8.32
C GLU A 28 6.41 20.80 7.37
N LEU A 29 7.03 20.29 6.30
CA LEU A 29 6.38 19.41 5.33
C LEU A 29 5.89 18.11 6.01
N THR A 30 6.71 17.52 6.88
CA THR A 30 6.34 16.30 7.61
C THR A 30 5.13 16.52 8.52
N ARG A 31 5.01 17.69 9.14
CA ARG A 31 3.81 18.06 9.92
C ARG A 31 2.60 18.19 8.99
N MET A 32 2.76 18.82 7.83
CA MET A 32 1.70 19.00 6.84
C MET A 32 1.19 17.68 6.24
N LEU A 33 2.00 16.61 6.24
CA LEU A 33 1.54 15.26 5.84
C LEU A 33 0.39 14.73 6.72
N GLY A 34 0.24 15.23 7.95
CA GLY A 34 -0.87 14.87 8.84
C GLY A 34 -2.04 15.84 8.85
N ASP A 35 -2.00 16.88 8.02
CA ASP A 35 -3.03 17.93 8.03
C ASP A 35 -4.35 17.40 7.44
N PRO A 36 -5.52 17.71 8.05
CA PRO A 36 -6.81 17.36 7.48
C PRO A 36 -7.12 18.10 6.17
N ASP A 37 -6.46 19.23 5.89
CA ASP A 37 -6.61 19.95 4.62
C ASP A 37 -5.79 19.25 3.51
N PRO A 38 -6.46 18.65 2.49
CA PRO A 38 -5.76 18.00 1.39
C PRO A 38 -4.91 18.97 0.56
N ALA A 39 -5.20 20.28 0.56
CA ALA A 39 -4.35 21.24 -0.15
C ALA A 39 -2.94 21.35 0.47
N LEU A 40 -2.84 21.20 1.79
CA LEU A 40 -1.56 21.21 2.51
C LEU A 40 -0.86 19.85 2.42
N ARG A 41 -1.62 18.77 2.56
CA ARG A 41 -1.07 17.41 2.57
C ARG A 41 -0.72 16.89 1.17
N ASP A 42 -1.74 16.78 0.31
CA ASP A 42 -1.65 16.24 -1.04
C ASP A 42 -1.14 17.30 -2.03
N GLY A 43 -1.54 18.56 -1.84
CA GLY A 43 -1.21 19.65 -2.76
C GLY A 43 0.15 20.29 -2.54
N THR A 44 0.72 20.15 -1.33
CA THR A 44 1.99 20.81 -0.94
C THR A 44 3.02 19.82 -0.42
N ALA A 45 2.72 19.16 0.70
CA ALA A 45 3.71 18.40 1.45
C ALA A 45 4.25 17.21 0.68
N TYR A 46 3.35 16.38 0.15
CA TYR A 46 3.74 15.19 -0.59
C TYR A 46 4.49 15.50 -1.91
N PRO A 47 4.00 16.39 -2.80
CA PRO A 47 4.73 16.73 -4.03
C PRO A 47 6.11 17.31 -3.79
N ALA A 48 6.29 18.17 -2.77
CA ALA A 48 7.58 18.74 -2.43
C ALA A 48 8.57 17.64 -1.98
N LEU A 49 8.15 16.79 -1.02
CA LEU A 49 9.00 15.69 -0.53
C LEU A 49 9.35 14.69 -1.63
N MET A 50 8.36 14.24 -2.42
CA MET A 50 8.60 13.35 -3.56
C MET A 50 9.63 13.96 -4.51
N THR A 51 9.42 15.22 -4.93
CA THR A 51 10.29 15.90 -5.89
C THR A 51 11.72 16.02 -5.36
N TRP A 52 11.89 16.36 -4.08
CA TRP A 52 13.19 16.51 -3.47
C TRP A 52 13.91 15.17 -3.29
N ILE A 53 13.19 14.11 -2.93
CA ILE A 53 13.73 12.73 -2.91
C ILE A 53 14.18 12.32 -4.31
N GLU A 54 13.35 12.53 -5.33
CA GLU A 54 13.67 12.16 -6.72
C GLU A 54 14.91 12.90 -7.24
N ARG A 55 15.02 14.20 -6.94
CA ARG A 55 16.17 15.04 -7.32
C ARG A 55 17.44 14.73 -6.52
N GLY A 56 17.37 13.86 -5.51
CA GLY A 56 18.50 13.46 -4.68
C GLY A 56 18.90 14.49 -3.62
N VAL A 57 18.02 15.44 -3.30
CA VAL A 57 18.23 16.44 -2.21
C VAL A 57 18.49 15.74 -0.87
N TYR A 58 17.90 14.55 -0.69
CA TYR A 58 18.03 13.76 0.52
C TYR A 58 19.00 12.57 0.39
N ASP A 59 19.81 12.44 -0.67
CA ASP A 59 20.64 11.23 -0.85
C ASP A 59 21.51 10.92 0.38
N ASP A 60 22.18 11.93 0.94
CA ASP A 60 23.03 11.78 2.15
C ASP A 60 22.21 11.70 3.46
N LEU A 61 20.92 12.02 3.41
CA LEU A 61 20.00 12.09 4.55
C LEU A 61 18.88 11.05 4.47
N LEU A 62 18.93 10.14 3.48
CA LEU A 62 17.81 9.30 3.10
C LEU A 62 17.40 8.36 4.24
N ALA A 63 18.39 7.83 4.96
CA ALA A 63 18.18 7.01 6.15
C ALA A 63 17.39 7.78 7.23
N GLY A 64 17.78 9.02 7.52
CA GLY A 64 17.12 9.85 8.53
C GLY A 64 15.69 10.24 8.14
N LEU A 65 15.48 10.59 6.87
CA LEU A 65 14.15 10.89 6.35
C LEU A 65 13.23 9.67 6.44
N GLY A 66 13.69 8.51 5.95
CA GLY A 66 12.91 7.28 5.99
C GLY A 66 12.65 6.80 7.41
N ASP A 67 13.59 6.92 8.35
CA ASP A 67 13.37 6.61 9.77
C ASP A 67 12.28 7.51 10.38
N GLY A 68 12.27 8.81 10.02
CA GLY A 68 11.21 9.75 10.43
C GLY A 68 9.83 9.42 9.85
N MET A 69 9.77 8.93 8.61
CA MET A 69 8.53 8.44 8.01
C MET A 69 8.09 7.12 8.65
N ALA A 70 9.00 6.19 8.87
CA ALA A 70 8.69 4.92 9.53
C ALA A 70 8.19 5.13 10.98
N ALA A 71 8.69 6.14 11.70
CA ALA A 71 8.14 6.55 12.99
C ALA A 71 6.71 7.14 12.86
N GLY A 72 6.43 7.86 11.77
CA GLY A 72 5.13 8.43 11.46
C GLY A 72 4.00 7.39 11.32
N LEU A 73 4.33 6.15 10.95
CA LEU A 73 3.39 5.03 10.87
C LEU A 73 2.73 4.69 12.22
N LEU A 74 3.34 5.07 13.34
CA LEU A 74 2.83 4.74 14.68
C LEU A 74 1.98 5.86 15.31
N VAL A 75 1.88 7.02 14.67
CA VAL A 75 1.16 8.18 15.21
C VAL A 75 -0.34 7.87 15.29
N GLY A 76 -0.88 7.78 16.51
CA GLY A 76 -2.30 7.47 16.73
C GLY A 76 -2.70 6.05 16.30
N ILE A 77 -1.76 5.11 16.22
CA ILE A 77 -2.05 3.74 15.75
C ILE A 77 -3.13 3.07 16.61
N GLY A 78 -4.13 2.49 15.96
CA GLY A 78 -5.28 1.86 16.60
C GLY A 78 -6.48 2.78 16.79
N GLU A 79 -6.33 4.09 16.59
CA GLU A 79 -7.46 5.01 16.47
C GLU A 79 -8.28 4.71 15.21
N ARG A 80 -9.55 5.09 15.24
CA ARG A 80 -10.50 4.97 14.13
C ARG A 80 -11.20 6.30 13.95
N ASP A 81 -11.50 6.64 12.71
CA ASP A 81 -12.28 7.81 12.33
C ASP A 81 -11.67 9.18 12.73
N THR A 82 -10.41 9.20 13.17
CA THR A 82 -9.66 10.42 13.53
C THR A 82 -8.76 10.90 12.40
N ASP A 83 -8.25 12.13 12.50
CA ASP A 83 -7.36 12.69 11.47
C ASP A 83 -5.93 12.14 11.55
N SER A 84 -5.60 11.35 12.59
CA SER A 84 -4.27 10.74 12.73
C SER A 84 -3.95 9.75 11.60
N VAL A 85 -4.97 9.21 10.92
CA VAL A 85 -4.81 8.35 9.73
C VAL A 85 -4.02 9.03 8.62
N PHE A 86 -4.19 10.34 8.42
CA PHE A 86 -3.51 11.07 7.35
C PHE A 86 -1.99 11.03 7.55
N ARG A 87 -1.54 11.29 8.80
CA ARG A 87 -0.11 11.24 9.13
C ARG A 87 0.46 9.85 8.87
N ARG A 88 -0.19 8.78 9.32
CA ARG A 88 0.31 7.40 9.12
C ARG A 88 0.36 7.04 7.64
N SER A 89 -0.75 7.26 6.94
CA SER A 89 -0.90 6.92 5.53
C SER A 89 0.10 7.66 4.63
N PHE A 90 0.26 8.97 4.80
CA PHE A 90 1.23 9.75 4.02
C PHE A 90 2.67 9.47 4.42
N SER A 91 2.92 9.03 5.66
CA SER A 91 4.24 8.50 6.02
C SER A 91 4.60 7.27 5.21
N ALA A 92 3.66 6.33 5.05
CA ALA A 92 3.88 5.13 4.25
C ALA A 92 4.18 5.47 2.79
N LEU A 93 3.46 6.45 2.24
CA LEU A 93 3.66 6.89 0.86
C LEU A 93 5.05 7.51 0.65
N VAL A 94 5.47 8.44 1.53
CA VAL A 94 6.83 9.03 1.45
C VAL A 94 7.93 8.01 1.74
N LEU A 95 7.68 7.04 2.64
CA LEU A 95 8.61 5.93 2.86
C LEU A 95 8.80 5.10 1.57
N GLY A 96 7.73 4.93 0.78
CA GLY A 96 7.80 4.36 -0.56
C GLY A 96 8.71 5.15 -1.50
N GLU A 97 8.66 6.48 -1.47
CA GLU A 97 9.57 7.32 -2.25
C GLU A 97 11.03 7.13 -1.85
N CYS A 98 11.30 6.99 -0.54
CA CYS A 98 12.65 6.70 -0.05
C CYS A 98 13.17 5.35 -0.56
N ILE A 99 12.34 4.30 -0.50
CA ILE A 99 12.69 2.96 -1.02
C ILE A 99 12.84 3.00 -2.54
N ALA A 100 11.99 3.73 -3.26
CA ALA A 100 12.09 3.90 -4.71
C ALA A 100 13.38 4.63 -5.11
N ARG A 101 13.83 5.60 -4.30
CA ARG A 101 15.11 6.27 -4.50
C ARG A 101 16.27 5.28 -4.34
N ASP A 102 16.24 4.46 -3.30
CA ASP A 102 17.26 3.41 -3.07
C ASP A 102 17.26 2.34 -4.19
N ASN A 103 16.09 1.92 -4.67
CA ASN A 103 15.98 0.99 -5.79
C ASN A 103 16.60 1.55 -7.08
N ARG A 104 16.54 2.87 -7.29
CA ARG A 104 17.16 3.57 -8.44
C ARG A 104 18.66 3.81 -8.23
N ARG A 105 19.08 4.07 -6.99
CA ARG A 105 20.46 4.30 -6.59
C ARG A 105 20.71 3.62 -5.25
N PRO A 106 21.64 2.64 -5.16
CA PRO A 106 21.89 1.91 -3.92
C PRO A 106 22.57 2.83 -2.90
N LEU A 107 21.77 3.53 -2.11
CA LEU A 107 22.20 4.55 -1.15
C LEU A 107 22.27 3.98 0.26
N LEU A 108 21.50 2.93 0.54
CA LEU A 108 21.32 2.37 1.87
C LEU A 108 21.76 0.90 1.94
N PRO A 109 22.19 0.44 3.12
CA PRO A 109 22.40 -0.99 3.34
C PRO A 109 21.06 -1.72 3.36
N GLY A 110 21.02 -2.95 2.84
CA GLY A 110 19.79 -3.74 2.76
C GLY A 110 19.07 -3.92 4.10
N GLY A 111 19.80 -4.02 5.21
CA GLY A 111 19.20 -4.09 6.55
C GLY A 111 18.28 -2.90 6.89
N LYS A 112 18.58 -1.70 6.37
CA LYS A 112 17.72 -0.52 6.57
C LYS A 112 16.43 -0.62 5.76
N ILE A 113 16.50 -1.13 4.52
CA ILE A 113 15.31 -1.37 3.70
C ILE A 113 14.41 -2.44 4.32
N LEU A 114 15.00 -3.50 4.87
CA LEU A 114 14.26 -4.55 5.59
C LEU A 114 13.60 -4.03 6.86
N GLU A 115 14.29 -3.18 7.63
CA GLU A 115 13.71 -2.52 8.82
C GLU A 115 12.48 -1.67 8.46
N TRP A 116 12.56 -0.88 7.38
CA TRP A 116 11.41 -0.09 6.92
C TRP A 116 10.27 -0.96 6.42
N GLY A 117 10.58 -2.04 5.71
CA GLY A 117 9.60 -3.05 5.29
C GLY A 117 8.85 -3.66 6.47
N ASP A 118 9.56 -4.07 7.52
CA ASP A 118 8.96 -4.63 8.75
C ASP A 118 8.04 -3.64 9.47
N ARG A 119 8.46 -2.37 9.58
CA ARG A 119 7.62 -1.32 10.17
C ARG A 119 6.35 -1.05 9.35
N LEU A 120 6.46 -1.05 8.02
CA LEU A 120 5.34 -0.88 7.10
C LEU A 120 4.33 -2.02 7.22
N THR A 121 4.78 -3.28 7.15
CA THR A 121 3.91 -4.45 7.22
C THR A 121 3.26 -4.57 8.59
N THR A 122 4.01 -4.31 9.66
CA THR A 122 3.49 -4.27 11.03
C THR A 122 2.41 -3.20 11.18
N TRP A 123 2.62 -1.99 10.62
CA TRP A 123 1.62 -0.94 10.63
C TRP A 123 0.35 -1.35 9.86
N LEU A 124 0.47 -1.90 8.65
CA LEU A 124 -0.68 -2.29 7.83
C LEU A 124 -1.60 -3.28 8.55
N LEU A 125 -1.03 -4.23 9.31
CA LEU A 125 -1.80 -5.22 10.06
C LEU A 125 -2.42 -4.64 11.35
N ARG A 126 -1.86 -3.55 11.87
CA ARG A 126 -2.38 -2.86 13.08
C ARG A 126 -3.32 -1.71 12.76
N GLU A 127 -3.35 -1.24 11.52
CA GLU A 127 -4.21 -0.15 11.09
C GLU A 127 -5.69 -0.52 11.25
N ARG A 128 -6.44 0.39 11.87
CA ARG A 128 -7.86 0.22 12.15
C ARG A 128 -8.73 1.20 11.39
N ASP A 129 -8.16 2.28 10.88
CA ASP A 129 -8.87 3.23 10.03
C ASP A 129 -8.74 2.83 8.56
N LEU A 130 -9.83 2.30 8.01
CA LEU A 130 -9.87 1.78 6.64
C LEU A 130 -10.46 2.81 5.65
N ARG A 131 -10.67 4.07 6.06
CA ARG A 131 -11.27 5.08 5.19
C ARG A 131 -10.38 5.33 3.98
N GLY A 132 -10.93 5.17 2.79
CA GLY A 132 -10.28 5.55 1.54
C GLY A 132 -10.40 7.05 1.31
N PHE A 133 -11.62 7.56 1.27
CA PHE A 133 -11.96 8.98 1.14
C PHE A 133 -12.73 9.50 2.35
N VAL A 134 -12.37 10.69 2.83
CA VAL A 134 -13.05 11.40 3.92
C VAL A 134 -13.63 12.69 3.36
N PRO A 135 -14.98 12.86 3.33
CA PRO A 135 -15.61 14.08 2.85
C PRO A 135 -15.05 15.33 3.52
N GLY A 136 -14.69 16.34 2.71
CA GLY A 136 -14.09 17.59 3.18
C GLY A 136 -12.60 17.51 3.56
N LYS A 137 -12.01 16.31 3.68
CA LYS A 137 -10.59 16.10 4.06
C LYS A 137 -9.76 15.35 3.01
N GLY A 138 -10.42 14.79 2.00
CA GLY A 138 -9.77 14.11 0.88
C GLY A 138 -9.36 12.66 1.21
N TRP A 139 -8.28 12.19 0.61
CA TRP A 139 -7.86 10.80 0.68
C TRP A 139 -7.15 10.46 1.99
N ALA A 140 -7.67 9.48 2.73
CA ALA A 140 -6.98 8.86 3.85
C ALA A 140 -6.12 7.68 3.36
N HIS A 141 -6.69 6.77 2.56
CA HIS A 141 -5.95 5.78 1.74
C HIS A 141 -4.89 4.92 2.45
N ALA A 142 -5.02 4.63 3.75
CA ALA A 142 -4.00 3.90 4.50
C ALA A 142 -3.61 2.54 3.86
N VAL A 143 -4.59 1.69 3.52
CA VAL A 143 -4.35 0.41 2.86
C VAL A 143 -3.80 0.59 1.43
N SER A 144 -4.26 1.63 0.72
CA SER A 144 -3.81 1.93 -0.64
C SER A 144 -2.34 2.34 -0.67
N HIS A 145 -1.92 3.29 0.17
CA HIS A 145 -0.52 3.70 0.26
C HIS A 145 0.39 2.58 0.78
N ALA A 146 -0.10 1.73 1.68
CA ALA A 146 0.63 0.54 2.08
C ALA A 146 0.88 -0.40 0.88
N ALA A 147 -0.16 -0.66 0.08
CA ALA A 147 -0.05 -1.51 -1.11
C ALA A 147 0.93 -0.92 -2.14
N ASP A 148 0.87 0.39 -2.39
CA ASP A 148 1.80 1.07 -3.31
C ASP A 148 3.26 0.93 -2.82
N THR A 149 3.50 1.18 -1.53
CA THR A 149 4.83 1.05 -0.92
C THR A 149 5.31 -0.40 -0.92
N MET A 150 4.43 -1.38 -0.69
CA MET A 150 4.77 -2.81 -0.81
C MET A 150 5.13 -3.18 -2.26
N ALA A 151 4.45 -2.62 -3.25
CA ALA A 151 4.80 -2.82 -4.65
C ALA A 151 6.20 -2.28 -4.96
N ILE A 152 6.55 -1.10 -4.44
CA ILE A 152 7.90 -0.52 -4.56
C ILE A 152 8.94 -1.40 -3.84
N LEU A 153 8.65 -1.82 -2.60
CA LEU A 153 9.53 -2.66 -1.79
C LEU A 153 9.82 -4.00 -2.48
N ALA A 154 8.81 -4.60 -3.14
CA ALA A 154 8.97 -5.83 -3.90
C ALA A 154 9.97 -5.71 -5.06
N HIS A 155 10.27 -4.51 -5.55
CA HIS A 155 11.31 -4.30 -6.57
C HIS A 155 12.73 -4.15 -6.00
N SER A 156 12.88 -4.06 -4.66
CA SER A 156 14.19 -3.85 -4.06
C SER A 156 15.11 -5.06 -4.29
N PRO A 157 16.38 -4.83 -4.69
CA PRO A 157 17.36 -5.90 -4.81
C PRO A 157 17.70 -6.56 -3.47
N HIS A 158 17.30 -5.95 -2.34
CA HIS A 158 17.51 -6.46 -1.00
C HIS A 158 16.47 -7.49 -0.55
N LEU A 159 15.36 -7.65 -1.29
CA LEU A 159 14.34 -8.66 -1.00
C LEU A 159 14.58 -9.91 -1.85
N ALA A 160 14.67 -11.06 -1.18
CA ALA A 160 14.73 -12.38 -1.78
C ALA A 160 13.42 -13.15 -1.55
N THR A 161 13.38 -14.44 -1.90
CA THR A 161 12.18 -15.28 -1.78
C THR A 161 11.54 -15.25 -0.39
N PRO A 162 12.29 -15.34 0.74
CA PRO A 162 11.68 -15.30 2.08
C PRO A 162 10.92 -14.00 2.32
N GLU A 163 11.54 -12.86 2.06
CA GLU A 163 10.93 -11.54 2.31
C GLU A 163 9.73 -11.30 1.39
N LEU A 164 9.82 -11.70 0.12
CA LEU A 164 8.71 -11.61 -0.82
C LEU A 164 7.52 -12.50 -0.41
N THR A 165 7.80 -13.66 0.18
CA THR A 165 6.74 -14.54 0.72
C THR A 165 6.07 -13.89 1.93
N VAL A 166 6.84 -13.24 2.81
CA VAL A 166 6.29 -12.44 3.92
C VAL A 166 5.37 -11.33 3.41
N LEU A 167 5.74 -10.62 2.33
CA LEU A 167 4.84 -9.60 1.75
C LEU A 167 3.53 -10.20 1.23
N LEU A 168 3.56 -11.39 0.62
CA LEU A 168 2.34 -12.10 0.21
C LEU A 168 1.47 -12.47 1.43
N ASP A 169 2.08 -12.99 2.49
CA ASP A 169 1.37 -13.35 3.72
C ASP A 169 0.74 -12.12 4.38
N VAL A 170 1.43 -10.98 4.42
CA VAL A 170 0.89 -9.72 4.94
C VAL A 170 -0.32 -9.23 4.10
N ILE A 171 -0.26 -9.36 2.77
CA ILE A 171 -1.41 -9.04 1.90
C ILE A 171 -2.59 -9.94 2.25
N ALA A 172 -2.38 -11.25 2.37
CA ALA A 172 -3.43 -12.18 2.78
C ALA A 172 -3.98 -11.83 4.17
N ASP A 173 -3.12 -11.62 5.17
CA ASP A 173 -3.51 -11.27 6.53
C ASP A 173 -4.37 -9.99 6.56
N ARG A 174 -4.01 -8.96 5.78
CA ARG A 174 -4.79 -7.72 5.66
C ARG A 174 -6.16 -7.95 5.02
N LEU A 175 -6.24 -8.78 3.98
CA LEU A 175 -7.50 -9.14 3.32
C LEU A 175 -8.44 -9.93 4.23
N LEU A 176 -7.86 -10.75 5.11
CA LEU A 176 -8.56 -11.69 5.98
C LEU A 176 -8.84 -11.15 7.38
N LEU A 177 -8.23 -10.03 7.76
CA LEU A 177 -8.47 -9.43 9.07
C LEU A 177 -9.95 -9.02 9.18
N PRO A 178 -10.62 -9.31 10.31
CA PRO A 178 -11.99 -8.85 10.54
C PRO A 178 -12.09 -7.33 10.41
N VAL A 179 -13.09 -6.89 9.64
CA VAL A 179 -13.38 -5.47 9.40
C VAL A 179 -14.82 -5.14 9.77
N ASP A 180 -15.05 -3.88 10.11
CA ASP A 180 -16.38 -3.27 10.27
C ASP A 180 -16.84 -2.53 9.01
N ARG A 181 -15.94 -2.37 8.02
CA ARG A 181 -16.22 -1.80 6.71
C ARG A 181 -15.34 -2.39 5.63
N LEU A 182 -15.92 -2.60 4.45
CA LEU A 182 -15.20 -3.08 3.28
C LEU A 182 -14.31 -2.00 2.67
N PHE A 183 -13.31 -2.46 1.92
CA PHE A 183 -12.57 -1.62 1.00
C PHE A 183 -13.49 -1.08 -0.08
N SER A 184 -13.33 0.20 -0.42
CA SER A 184 -14.30 0.92 -1.27
C SER A 184 -13.65 2.01 -2.13
N SER A 185 -12.34 2.12 -2.14
CA SER A 185 -11.59 3.18 -2.82
C SER A 185 -10.37 2.65 -3.57
N GLY A 186 -10.49 1.45 -4.16
CA GLY A 186 -9.48 0.84 -5.02
C GLY A 186 -8.37 0.07 -4.29
N GLU A 187 -8.54 -0.20 -2.99
CA GLU A 187 -7.54 -0.92 -2.19
C GLU A 187 -7.29 -2.33 -2.74
N ALA A 188 -8.33 -3.04 -3.17
CA ALA A 188 -8.22 -4.39 -3.73
C ALA A 188 -7.35 -4.40 -5.00
N ASP A 189 -7.54 -3.43 -5.89
CA ASP A 189 -6.76 -3.29 -7.13
C ASP A 189 -5.29 -2.97 -6.85
N ARG A 190 -5.01 -2.10 -5.87
CA ARG A 190 -3.65 -1.74 -5.49
C ARG A 190 -2.94 -2.90 -4.79
N LEU A 191 -3.61 -3.64 -3.92
CA LEU A 191 -3.07 -4.87 -3.33
C LEU A 191 -2.78 -5.92 -4.40
N ALA A 192 -3.68 -6.10 -5.37
CA ALA A 192 -3.46 -7.02 -6.49
C ALA A 192 -2.26 -6.58 -7.36
N PHE A 193 -2.11 -5.28 -7.59
CA PHE A 193 -0.94 -4.72 -8.28
C PHE A 193 0.37 -5.00 -7.49
N ALA A 194 0.36 -4.82 -6.18
CA ALA A 194 1.49 -5.16 -5.31
C ALA A 194 1.84 -6.66 -5.37
N THR A 195 0.83 -7.54 -5.37
CA THR A 195 1.02 -8.98 -5.60
C THR A 195 1.69 -9.24 -6.95
N VAL A 196 1.23 -8.62 -8.04
CA VAL A 196 1.87 -8.81 -9.35
C VAL A 196 3.31 -8.26 -9.38
N ALA A 197 3.60 -7.17 -8.66
CA ALA A 197 4.98 -6.69 -8.49
C ALA A 197 5.88 -7.73 -7.81
N ILE A 198 5.39 -8.40 -6.77
CA ILE A 198 6.08 -9.54 -6.13
C ILE A 198 6.28 -10.69 -7.12
N LEU A 199 5.22 -11.09 -7.83
CA LEU A 199 5.27 -12.23 -8.75
C LEU A 199 6.24 -12.00 -9.92
N ARG A 200 6.37 -10.75 -10.39
CA ARG A 200 7.32 -10.37 -11.45
C ARG A 200 8.78 -10.55 -11.05
N ARG A 201 9.08 -10.72 -9.76
CA ARG A 201 10.42 -11.14 -9.31
C ARG A 201 10.76 -12.56 -9.76
N ASN A 202 9.78 -13.39 -10.11
CA ASN A 202 9.96 -14.74 -10.64
C ASN A 202 10.82 -15.66 -9.73
N VAL A 203 10.77 -15.44 -8.41
CA VAL A 203 11.50 -16.23 -7.41
C VAL A 203 10.60 -16.94 -6.40
N VAL A 204 9.28 -16.66 -6.43
CA VAL A 204 8.29 -17.33 -5.58
C VAL A 204 7.65 -18.46 -6.40
N PRO A 205 7.83 -19.74 -6.00
CA PRO A 205 7.35 -20.88 -6.79
C PRO A 205 5.85 -21.10 -6.61
N LEU A 206 5.22 -21.73 -7.61
CA LEU A 206 3.78 -22.01 -7.62
C LEU A 206 3.31 -22.80 -6.38
N ARG A 207 4.13 -23.73 -5.86
CA ARG A 207 3.85 -24.48 -4.61
C ARG A 207 3.64 -23.62 -3.37
N VAL A 208 4.08 -22.36 -3.39
CA VAL A 208 3.80 -21.36 -2.34
C VAL A 208 2.54 -20.57 -2.68
N LEU A 209 2.35 -20.23 -3.95
CA LEU A 209 1.24 -19.41 -4.45
C LEU A 209 -0.11 -20.13 -4.41
N GLU A 210 -0.14 -21.44 -4.73
CA GLU A 210 -1.35 -22.25 -4.72
C GLU A 210 -2.02 -22.29 -3.33
N PRO A 211 -1.32 -22.70 -2.25
CA PRO A 211 -1.88 -22.63 -0.90
C PRO A 211 -2.25 -21.21 -0.49
N TRP A 212 -1.49 -20.21 -0.92
CA TRP A 212 -1.76 -18.80 -0.63
C TRP A 212 -3.06 -18.31 -1.27
N ILE A 213 -3.33 -18.64 -2.55
CA ILE A 213 -4.61 -18.37 -3.20
C ILE A 213 -5.74 -19.16 -2.53
N ALA A 214 -5.52 -20.43 -2.22
CA ALA A 214 -6.53 -21.26 -1.56
C ALA A 214 -6.96 -20.69 -0.20
N ARG A 215 -6.02 -20.15 0.57
CA ARG A 215 -6.28 -19.44 1.83
C ARG A 215 -7.21 -18.23 1.64
N ILE A 216 -6.97 -17.41 0.62
CA ILE A 216 -7.81 -16.24 0.30
C ILE A 216 -9.18 -16.69 -0.20
N ALA A 217 -9.22 -17.70 -1.06
CA ALA A 217 -10.45 -18.27 -1.62
C ALA A 217 -11.37 -18.87 -0.55
N ALA A 218 -10.81 -19.55 0.46
CA ALA A 218 -11.57 -20.11 1.57
C ALA A 218 -12.33 -19.02 2.35
N ALA A 219 -11.70 -17.87 2.59
CA ALA A 219 -12.36 -16.74 3.23
C ALA A 219 -13.37 -16.04 2.31
N ALA A 220 -13.02 -15.84 1.03
CA ALA A 220 -13.94 -15.27 0.04
C ALA A 220 -15.19 -16.15 -0.17
N GLY A 221 -15.07 -17.48 -0.01
CA GLY A 221 -16.17 -18.43 -0.05
C GLY A 221 -16.97 -18.55 1.25
N THR A 222 -16.56 -17.86 2.34
CA THR A 222 -17.30 -17.87 3.61
C THR A 222 -18.64 -17.18 3.39
N ARG A 223 -19.70 -17.97 3.41
CA ARG A 223 -21.08 -17.49 3.31
C ARG A 223 -21.63 -17.19 4.70
N SER A 224 -22.45 -16.15 4.76
CA SER A 224 -23.16 -15.62 5.93
C SER A 224 -23.57 -16.68 6.95
N THR A 225 -23.23 -16.44 8.22
CA THR A 225 -24.12 -16.78 9.32
C THR A 225 -25.11 -15.62 9.49
N TYR A 226 -26.41 -15.90 9.61
CA TYR A 226 -27.39 -14.87 9.95
C TYR A 226 -27.24 -14.51 11.44
N ASP A 227 -26.26 -13.65 11.74
CA ASP A 227 -25.94 -13.14 13.09
C ASP A 227 -26.13 -11.62 13.20
N ASP A 228 -27.04 -11.05 12.40
CA ASP A 228 -27.35 -9.61 12.27
C ASP A 228 -26.18 -8.72 11.80
N ARG A 229 -25.04 -9.29 11.40
CA ARG A 229 -23.94 -8.55 10.77
C ARG A 229 -23.99 -8.63 9.25
N ASP A 230 -23.45 -7.61 8.57
CA ASP A 230 -23.26 -7.65 7.12
C ASP A 230 -22.34 -8.83 6.77
N PRO A 231 -22.84 -9.85 6.06
CA PRO A 231 -22.07 -11.05 5.79
C PRO A 231 -20.90 -10.82 4.82
N TYR A 232 -20.94 -9.76 4.03
CA TYR A 232 -19.82 -9.44 3.15
C TYR A 232 -18.58 -9.01 3.94
N LEU A 233 -18.71 -8.58 5.20
CA LEU A 233 -17.55 -8.22 6.04
C LEU A 233 -16.60 -9.40 6.31
N ALA A 234 -17.06 -10.64 6.18
CA ALA A 234 -16.24 -11.83 6.41
C ALA A 234 -15.31 -12.18 5.24
N GLY A 235 -15.73 -11.95 3.99
CA GLY A 235 -15.03 -12.42 2.80
C GLY A 235 -14.99 -11.45 1.62
N GLY A 236 -15.70 -10.32 1.69
CA GLY A 236 -15.87 -9.38 0.57
C GLY A 236 -14.57 -8.74 0.09
N ASN A 237 -13.64 -8.42 1.00
CA ASN A 237 -12.32 -7.91 0.62
C ASN A 237 -11.49 -8.97 -0.11
N ALA A 238 -11.52 -10.23 0.38
CA ALA A 238 -10.83 -11.35 -0.27
C ALA A 238 -11.41 -11.64 -1.66
N GLU A 239 -12.75 -11.58 -1.82
CA GLU A 239 -13.40 -11.76 -3.10
C GLU A 239 -13.06 -10.62 -4.10
N ALA A 240 -13.14 -9.36 -3.65
CA ALA A 240 -12.75 -8.21 -4.46
C ALA A 240 -11.29 -8.31 -4.91
N PHE A 241 -10.40 -8.74 -4.03
CA PHE A 241 -8.99 -8.96 -4.36
C PHE A 241 -8.78 -10.07 -5.39
N LEU A 242 -9.45 -11.23 -5.27
CA LEU A 242 -9.32 -12.31 -6.27
C LEU A 242 -9.77 -11.86 -7.66
N ARG A 243 -10.87 -11.08 -7.74
CA ARG A 243 -11.32 -10.47 -8.99
C ARG A 243 -10.30 -9.49 -9.55
N ALA A 244 -9.74 -8.62 -8.70
CA ALA A 244 -8.71 -7.66 -9.11
C ALA A 244 -7.41 -8.35 -9.57
N LEU A 245 -6.98 -9.42 -8.87
CA LEU A 245 -5.81 -10.20 -9.24
C LEU A 245 -6.02 -10.92 -10.58
N TYR A 246 -7.21 -11.48 -10.83
CA TYR A 246 -7.56 -12.04 -12.12
C TYR A 246 -7.44 -11.00 -13.24
N LEU A 247 -7.96 -9.78 -13.04
CA LEU A 247 -7.86 -8.69 -14.02
C LEU A 247 -6.41 -8.29 -14.27
N GLN A 248 -5.60 -8.13 -13.22
CA GLN A 248 -4.18 -7.78 -13.33
C GLN A 248 -3.38 -8.86 -14.07
N LEU A 249 -3.63 -10.14 -13.78
CA LEU A 249 -2.97 -11.25 -14.47
C LEU A 249 -3.46 -11.40 -15.92
N SER A 250 -4.74 -11.14 -16.19
CA SER A 250 -5.34 -11.32 -17.52
C SER A 250 -4.96 -10.20 -18.48
N LEU A 251 -5.01 -8.95 -18.02
CA LEU A 251 -4.89 -7.74 -18.85
C LEU A 251 -3.57 -6.99 -18.66
N GLY A 252 -2.82 -7.29 -17.59
CA GLY A 252 -1.60 -6.57 -17.25
C GLY A 252 -0.48 -6.76 -18.27
N ALA A 253 0.19 -5.64 -18.60
CA ALA A 253 1.44 -5.69 -19.35
C ALA A 253 2.56 -6.36 -18.54
N ARG A 254 3.55 -7.00 -19.19
CA ARG A 254 4.68 -7.68 -18.52
C ARG A 254 4.23 -8.74 -17.50
N PRO A 255 3.65 -9.86 -17.96
CA PRO A 255 3.17 -10.90 -17.08
C PRO A 255 4.32 -11.60 -16.32
N PRO A 256 4.11 -12.07 -15.07
CA PRO A 256 5.07 -12.93 -14.38
C PRO A 256 5.17 -14.30 -15.07
N GLN A 257 6.28 -15.01 -14.87
CA GLN A 257 6.51 -16.32 -15.50
C GLN A 257 5.46 -17.36 -15.10
N VAL A 258 5.02 -17.33 -13.84
CA VAL A 258 3.98 -18.22 -13.30
C VAL A 258 2.56 -17.87 -13.76
N ARG A 259 2.37 -16.87 -14.63
CA ARG A 259 1.04 -16.36 -14.99
C ARG A 259 0.07 -17.44 -15.46
N SER A 260 0.49 -18.29 -16.40
CA SER A 260 -0.42 -19.26 -17.03
C SER A 260 -1.00 -20.22 -16.01
N ASP A 261 -0.13 -20.79 -15.16
CA ASP A 261 -0.55 -21.73 -14.12
C ASP A 261 -1.35 -21.02 -13.02
N LEU A 262 -0.87 -19.85 -12.57
CA LEU A 262 -1.56 -19.08 -11.53
C LEU A 262 -2.94 -18.58 -11.99
N LEU A 263 -3.13 -18.26 -13.27
CA LEU A 263 -4.45 -17.92 -13.81
C LEU A 263 -5.43 -19.08 -13.68
N LEU A 264 -5.00 -20.33 -13.90
CA LEU A 264 -5.86 -21.50 -13.69
C LEU A 264 -6.29 -21.61 -12.23
N VAL A 265 -5.33 -21.46 -11.30
CA VAL A 265 -5.58 -21.48 -9.86
C VAL A 265 -6.58 -20.38 -9.44
N VAL A 266 -6.39 -19.16 -9.93
CA VAL A 266 -7.28 -18.01 -9.62
C VAL A 266 -8.67 -18.20 -10.26
N VAL A 267 -8.75 -18.72 -11.48
CA VAL A 267 -10.03 -19.01 -12.15
C VAL A 267 -10.81 -20.08 -11.40
N ASP A 268 -10.15 -21.15 -10.94
CA ASP A 268 -10.82 -22.20 -10.18
C ASP A 268 -11.28 -21.69 -8.81
N ALA A 269 -10.48 -20.85 -8.14
CA ALA A 269 -10.90 -20.15 -6.92
C ALA A 269 -12.14 -19.27 -7.16
N LEU A 270 -12.15 -18.46 -8.22
CA LEU A 270 -13.28 -17.59 -8.56
C LEU A 270 -14.53 -18.40 -8.93
N LYS A 271 -14.40 -19.51 -9.66
CA LYS A 271 -15.52 -20.43 -9.93
C LYS A 271 -16.11 -20.99 -8.64
N GLY A 272 -15.26 -21.40 -7.69
CA GLY A 272 -15.69 -21.92 -6.40
C GLY A 272 -16.45 -20.88 -5.58
N THR A 273 -15.90 -19.66 -5.46
CA THR A 273 -16.53 -18.59 -4.65
C THR A 273 -17.79 -18.01 -5.31
N ASN A 274 -17.84 -17.96 -6.64
CA ASN A 274 -18.94 -17.36 -7.40
C ASN A 274 -19.88 -18.41 -8.04
N HIS A 275 -19.82 -19.68 -7.60
CA HIS A 275 -20.58 -20.78 -8.21
C HIS A 275 -22.06 -20.47 -8.45
N ALA A 276 -22.73 -19.80 -7.51
CA ALA A 276 -24.15 -19.46 -7.61
C ALA A 276 -24.50 -18.54 -8.80
N TYR A 277 -23.53 -17.78 -9.32
CA TYR A 277 -23.71 -16.87 -10.46
C TYR A 277 -23.22 -17.44 -11.79
N LEU A 278 -22.45 -18.54 -11.74
CA LEU A 278 -21.78 -19.13 -12.90
C LEU A 278 -22.43 -20.42 -13.37
N VAL A 279 -23.27 -21.05 -12.55
CA VAL A 279 -24.10 -22.17 -12.97
C VAL A 279 -25.35 -21.63 -13.68
N THR A 280 -25.63 -22.15 -14.88
CA THR A 280 -26.85 -21.88 -15.62
C THR A 280 -28.06 -22.30 -14.81
N THR A 281 -29.00 -21.38 -14.57
CA THR A 281 -30.30 -21.73 -13.98
C THR A 281 -31.09 -22.59 -14.97
N GLY A 282 -30.96 -23.92 -14.90
CA GLY A 282 -31.69 -24.83 -15.78
C GLY A 282 -31.22 -26.29 -15.87
N GLU A 283 -30.25 -26.75 -15.09
CA GLU A 283 -29.92 -28.18 -14.93
C GLU A 283 -30.18 -28.66 -13.50
#